data_AF-A0A952TQV3-F1
#
_entry.id   AF-A0A952TQV3-F1
#
_cell.length_a   1.000
_cell.length_b   1.000
_cell.length_c   1.000
_cell.angle_alpha   90.00
_cell.angle_beta   90.00
_cell.angle_gamma   90.00
#
_symmetry.space_group_name_H-M   'P 1'
#
loop_
_entity.id
_entity.type
_entity.pdbx_description
1 polymer ?
#
loop_
_entity_poly.entity_id
_entity_poly.type
_entity_poly.pdbx_seq_one_letter_code
_entity_poly.pdbx_strand_id
1 'polypeptide(L)'
;MKNKIWILVCFLLITPPAWSADEHDEHGPDHTEERSETPENVGPEKGIVAIDDHDGFKLSPEAEKNFEIRAIVLKDAGPWTLPKMATVRSGSEVSLYRRRAGFIKRIDFTPASQSGETIRVSSKDLRPGDEILIAGLGFVRIAELAATGGMAEGHSH
;
A
#
# COMPACT_ATOMS: atom_id res chain seq x y z
N MET A 1 12.69 27.77 51.51
CA MET A 1 11.75 28.39 50.54
C MET A 1 10.44 27.62 50.67
N LYS A 2 9.34 28.31 51.02
CA LYS A 2 8.04 27.70 51.39
C LYS A 2 7.08 27.88 50.22
N ASN A 3 6.68 26.77 49.59
CA ASN A 3 5.91 26.77 48.35
C ASN A 3 4.49 26.34 48.73
N LYS A 4 3.57 27.30 48.81
CA LYS A 4 2.15 27.08 49.09
C LYS A 4 1.44 26.83 47.75
N ILE A 5 0.91 25.63 47.56
CA ILE A 5 -0.03 25.30 46.48
C ILE A 5 -1.40 25.14 47.13
N TRP A 6 -2.30 26.06 46.77
CA TRP A 6 -3.70 26.00 47.17
C TRP A 6 -4.48 25.23 46.11
N ILE A 7 -5.07 24.10 46.53
CA ILE A 7 -6.08 23.36 45.80
C ILE A 7 -7.41 24.09 46.06
N LEU A 8 -8.06 24.57 44.99
CA LEU A 8 -9.45 24.99 45.03
C LEU A 8 -10.22 24.20 43.96
N VAL A 9 -10.83 23.10 44.39
CA VAL A 9 -11.82 22.35 43.61
C VAL A 9 -13.15 23.08 43.82
N CYS A 10 -13.65 23.71 42.77
CA CYS A 10 -15.00 24.27 42.73
C CYS A 10 -15.86 23.40 41.84
N PHE A 11 -16.77 22.67 42.49
CA PHE A 11 -17.84 21.90 41.88
C PHE A 11 -18.92 22.90 41.44
N LEU A 12 -19.22 22.99 40.14
CA LEU A 12 -20.38 23.74 39.64
C LEU A 12 -21.25 22.82 38.79
N LEU A 13 -22.36 22.39 39.38
CA LEU A 13 -23.50 21.77 38.72
C LEU A 13 -24.40 22.89 38.18
N ILE A 14 -24.50 23.09 36.86
CA ILE A 14 -25.61 23.83 36.24
C ILE A 14 -25.98 23.19 34.89
N THR A 15 -27.29 23.01 34.75
CA THR A 15 -28.16 22.32 33.77
C THR A 15 -27.93 22.59 32.27
N PRO A 16 -28.28 21.63 31.36
CA PRO A 16 -28.37 21.89 29.93
C PRO A 16 -29.61 22.74 29.59
N PRO A 17 -29.55 23.61 28.55
CA PRO A 17 -30.65 24.48 28.15
C PRO A 17 -31.71 23.75 27.32
N ALA A 18 -32.87 24.39 27.28
CA ALA A 18 -34.11 23.98 26.65
C ALA A 18 -34.03 23.75 25.14
N TRP A 19 -34.84 22.77 24.71
CA TRP A 19 -35.30 22.51 23.35
C TRP A 19 -35.81 23.79 22.66
N SER A 20 -35.26 24.13 21.50
CA SER A 20 -35.96 24.87 20.45
C SER A 20 -35.90 24.03 19.18
N ALA A 21 -37.09 23.71 18.66
CA ALA A 21 -37.26 23.16 17.33
C ALA A 21 -37.17 24.33 16.36
N ASP A 22 -36.22 24.28 15.44
CA ASP A 22 -36.24 25.06 14.21
C ASP A 22 -36.20 24.07 13.05
N GLU A 23 -37.32 24.01 12.35
CA GLU A 23 -37.54 23.22 11.14
C GLU A 23 -36.94 24.01 9.97
N HIS A 24 -35.83 23.54 9.41
CA HIS A 24 -35.35 23.99 8.11
C HIS A 24 -35.25 22.78 7.18
N ASP A 25 -36.37 22.55 6.49
CA ASP A 25 -36.44 21.84 5.22
C ASP A 25 -35.70 22.71 4.17
N GLU A 26 -34.52 22.29 3.75
CA GLU A 26 -33.93 22.79 2.51
C GLU A 26 -33.26 21.63 1.77
N HIS A 27 -33.89 21.22 0.68
CA HIS A 27 -33.41 20.23 -0.28
C HIS A 27 -32.02 20.63 -0.80
N GLY A 28 -30.97 20.03 -0.23
CA GLY A 28 -29.66 19.98 -0.87
C GLY A 28 -29.71 18.98 -2.04
N PRO A 29 -29.23 19.35 -3.24
CA PRO A 29 -29.33 18.50 -4.42
C PRO A 29 -28.61 17.17 -4.19
N ASP A 30 -29.29 16.10 -4.58
CA ASP A 30 -28.78 14.75 -4.77
C ASP A 30 -27.58 14.79 -5.73
N HIS A 31 -26.39 14.92 -5.17
CA HIS A 31 -25.14 14.66 -5.88
C HIS A 31 -24.90 13.16 -5.84
N THR A 32 -25.56 12.46 -6.76
CA THR A 32 -25.14 11.12 -7.18
C THR A 32 -23.85 11.26 -8.00
N GLU A 33 -22.75 11.62 -7.33
CA GLU A 33 -21.41 11.45 -7.89
C GLU A 33 -21.10 9.96 -7.76
N GLU A 34 -21.20 9.23 -8.88
CA GLU A 34 -20.60 7.91 -9.04
C GLU A 34 -19.07 8.08 -8.98
N ARG A 35 -18.57 8.35 -7.78
CA ARG A 35 -17.14 8.41 -7.51
C ARG A 35 -16.65 6.97 -7.56
N SER A 36 -16.12 6.56 -8.71
CA SER A 36 -15.06 5.54 -8.71
C SER A 36 -13.94 6.10 -7.83
N GLU A 37 -13.97 5.76 -6.54
CA GLU A 37 -13.12 6.38 -5.53
C GLU A 37 -11.68 5.91 -5.71
N THR A 38 -10.95 6.55 -6.63
CA THR A 38 -9.49 6.47 -6.60
C THR A 38 -9.03 6.95 -5.21
N PRO A 39 -8.24 6.15 -4.47
CA PRO A 39 -7.78 6.52 -3.13
C PRO A 39 -7.11 7.89 -3.12
N GLU A 40 -7.25 8.66 -2.03
CA GLU A 40 -6.74 10.05 -1.92
C GLU A 40 -5.23 10.16 -2.20
N ASN A 41 -4.49 9.10 -1.94
CA ASN A 41 -3.05 8.96 -2.16
C ASN A 41 -2.64 8.63 -3.60
N VAL A 42 -3.59 8.59 -4.55
CA VAL A 42 -3.37 8.22 -5.96
C VAL A 42 -3.63 9.41 -6.88
N GLY A 43 -2.71 9.70 -7.78
CA GLY A 43 -2.88 10.76 -8.79
C GLY A 43 -1.57 11.13 -9.51
N PRO A 44 -1.64 11.92 -10.59
CA PRO A 44 -0.48 12.23 -11.44
C PRO A 44 0.64 12.97 -10.70
N GLU A 45 0.29 13.78 -9.70
CA GLU A 45 1.23 14.55 -8.87
C GLU A 45 1.61 13.82 -7.55
N LYS A 46 1.21 12.55 -7.40
CA LYS A 46 1.41 11.76 -6.18
C LYS A 46 2.51 10.72 -6.38
N GLY A 47 2.91 10.08 -5.28
CA GLY A 47 3.86 8.97 -5.32
C GLY A 47 3.30 7.71 -6.00
N ILE A 48 1.99 7.50 -5.94
CA ILE A 48 1.27 6.45 -6.69
C ILE A 48 0.46 7.15 -7.79
N VAL A 49 0.73 6.80 -9.05
CA VAL A 49 0.16 7.51 -10.20
C VAL A 49 -1.01 6.79 -10.85
N ALA A 50 -1.13 5.47 -10.63
CA ALA A 50 -2.23 4.66 -11.13
C ALA A 50 -2.39 3.37 -10.31
N ILE A 51 -3.59 2.83 -10.30
CA ILE A 51 -3.94 1.51 -9.77
C ILE A 51 -4.72 0.77 -10.85
N ASP A 52 -4.46 -0.51 -10.97
CA ASP A 52 -5.19 -1.47 -11.77
C ASP A 52 -5.33 -2.77 -10.95
N ASP A 53 -6.55 -3.25 -10.78
CA ASP A 53 -6.84 -4.42 -9.92
C ASP A 53 -6.10 -5.69 -10.40
N HIS A 54 -5.89 -5.80 -11.72
CA HIS A 54 -5.21 -6.94 -12.30
C HIS A 54 -3.69 -6.76 -12.35
N ASP A 55 -3.19 -5.58 -12.71
CA ASP A 55 -1.78 -5.35 -12.98
C ASP A 55 -1.00 -4.77 -11.79
N GLY A 56 -1.69 -4.23 -10.79
CA GLY A 56 -1.12 -3.66 -9.57
C GLY A 56 -1.10 -2.13 -9.59
N PHE A 57 -0.03 -1.51 -9.10
CA PHE A 57 0.04 -0.05 -9.00
C PHE A 57 1.30 0.51 -9.66
N LYS A 58 1.23 1.78 -10.09
CA LYS A 58 2.37 2.50 -10.67
C LYS A 58 2.89 3.54 -9.68
N LEU A 59 4.21 3.61 -9.57
CA LEU A 59 4.88 4.67 -8.83
C LEU A 59 5.28 5.80 -9.78
N SER A 60 5.38 7.02 -9.24
CA SER A 60 5.98 8.12 -9.98
C SER A 60 7.49 7.90 -10.15
N PRO A 61 8.10 8.43 -11.23
CA PRO A 61 9.55 8.39 -11.41
C PRO A 61 10.31 8.98 -10.21
N GLU A 62 9.77 10.02 -9.59
CA GLU A 62 10.32 10.68 -8.40
C GLU A 62 10.30 9.74 -7.20
N ALA A 63 9.21 8.98 -6.99
CA ALA A 63 9.13 7.99 -5.93
C ALA A 63 10.14 6.85 -6.17
N GLU A 64 10.23 6.31 -7.39
CA GLU A 64 11.21 5.27 -7.71
C GLU A 64 12.64 5.74 -7.43
N LYS A 65 12.96 6.99 -7.79
CA LYS A 65 14.27 7.59 -7.56
C LYS A 65 14.54 7.84 -6.07
N ASN A 66 13.61 8.49 -5.36
CA ASN A 66 13.82 8.92 -3.98
C ASN A 66 13.89 7.75 -3.00
N PHE A 67 13.21 6.63 -3.30
CA PHE A 67 13.22 5.42 -2.49
C PHE A 67 14.16 4.34 -3.03
N GLU A 68 15.03 4.70 -3.99
CA GLU A 68 16.07 3.84 -4.56
C GLU A 68 15.54 2.47 -5.01
N ILE A 69 14.39 2.48 -5.68
CA ILE A 69 13.74 1.27 -6.17
C ILE A 69 14.57 0.73 -7.33
N ARG A 70 15.09 -0.49 -7.16
CA ARG A 70 15.89 -1.19 -8.17
C ARG A 70 15.30 -2.54 -8.47
N ALA A 71 15.44 -2.97 -9.71
CA ALA A 71 14.95 -4.26 -10.17
C ALA A 71 15.98 -4.99 -11.04
N ILE A 72 15.79 -6.29 -11.18
CA ILE A 72 16.54 -7.14 -12.12
C ILE A 72 15.59 -7.66 -13.19
N VAL A 73 16.02 -7.61 -14.45
CA VAL A 73 15.23 -8.14 -15.56
C VAL A 73 15.41 -9.65 -15.63
N LEU A 74 14.30 -10.38 -15.67
CA LEU A 74 14.28 -11.81 -15.91
C LEU A 74 14.62 -12.10 -17.37
N LYS A 75 15.71 -12.83 -17.55
CA LYS A 75 16.15 -13.35 -18.85
C LYS A 75 15.72 -14.80 -18.98
N ASP A 76 15.41 -15.21 -20.20
CA ASP A 76 15.04 -16.58 -20.56
C ASP A 76 13.86 -17.14 -19.76
N ALA A 77 13.43 -18.35 -20.13
CA ALA A 77 12.39 -19.06 -19.39
C ALA A 77 12.94 -19.58 -18.05
N GLY A 78 12.13 -19.50 -17.00
CA GLY A 78 12.50 -19.94 -15.66
C GLY A 78 12.70 -21.46 -15.53
N PRO A 79 13.05 -21.93 -14.32
CA PRO A 79 13.08 -21.18 -13.05
C PRO A 79 14.27 -20.24 -12.92
N TRP A 80 14.05 -19.08 -12.30
CA TRP A 80 15.05 -18.01 -12.18
C TRP A 80 15.78 -18.03 -10.83
N THR A 81 17.04 -17.63 -10.82
CA THR A 81 17.83 -17.44 -9.60
C THR A 81 17.79 -15.96 -9.22
N LEU A 82 17.24 -15.66 -8.05
CA LEU A 82 17.09 -14.31 -7.51
C LEU A 82 17.82 -14.17 -6.17
N PRO A 83 18.32 -12.98 -5.81
CA PRO A 83 18.84 -12.77 -4.48
C PRO A 83 17.71 -12.83 -3.44
N LYS A 84 17.97 -13.35 -2.25
CA LYS A 84 17.00 -13.45 -1.14
C LYS A 84 16.38 -12.09 -0.78
N MET A 85 17.13 -11.01 -0.95
CA MET A 85 16.66 -9.64 -0.71
C MET A 85 15.48 -9.23 -1.60
N ALA A 86 15.22 -9.94 -2.71
CA ALA A 86 14.06 -9.72 -3.57
C ALA A 86 12.73 -10.15 -2.90
N THR A 87 12.81 -10.96 -1.84
CA THR A 87 11.62 -11.50 -1.18
C THR A 87 11.06 -10.55 -0.13
N VAL A 88 9.75 -10.53 -0.04
CA VAL A 88 9.00 -9.78 0.97
C VAL A 88 8.20 -10.76 1.82
N ARG A 89 8.32 -10.63 3.13
CA ARG A 89 7.59 -11.46 4.09
C ARG A 89 6.40 -10.71 4.65
N SER A 90 5.23 -11.33 4.64
CA SER A 90 4.01 -10.83 5.29
C SER A 90 3.41 -11.96 6.11
N GLY A 91 3.61 -11.93 7.43
CA GLY A 91 3.29 -13.07 8.29
C GLY A 91 4.06 -14.33 7.88
N SER A 92 3.35 -15.41 7.57
CA SER A 92 3.92 -16.67 7.07
C SER A 92 4.21 -16.68 5.57
N GLU A 93 3.68 -15.72 4.81
CA GLU A 93 3.80 -15.67 3.36
C GLU A 93 5.10 -15.01 2.92
N VAL A 94 5.67 -15.53 1.82
CA VAL A 94 6.87 -15.00 1.17
C VAL A 94 6.53 -14.78 -0.30
N SER A 95 6.67 -13.54 -0.75
CA SER A 95 6.27 -13.09 -2.10
C SER A 95 7.40 -12.31 -2.77
N LEU A 96 7.21 -11.98 -4.05
CA LEU A 96 8.07 -11.08 -4.83
C LEU A 96 7.24 -9.89 -5.31
N TYR A 97 7.89 -8.76 -5.56
CA TYR A 97 7.29 -7.71 -6.38
C TYR A 97 7.80 -7.81 -7.82
N ARG A 98 6.85 -7.93 -8.75
CA ARG A 98 7.08 -7.92 -10.19
C ARG A 98 6.68 -6.58 -10.76
N ARG A 99 7.56 -5.94 -11.52
CA ARG A 99 7.24 -4.82 -12.40
C ARG A 99 7.09 -5.27 -13.84
N ARG A 100 5.98 -4.87 -14.48
CA ARG A 100 5.66 -5.16 -15.88
C ARG A 100 4.89 -3.98 -16.47
N ALA A 101 5.36 -3.41 -17.58
CA ALA A 101 4.75 -2.22 -18.18
C ALA A 101 4.57 -1.05 -17.18
N GLY A 102 5.51 -0.93 -16.25
CA GLY A 102 5.50 0.06 -15.16
C GLY A 102 4.64 -0.31 -13.95
N PHE A 103 3.71 -1.26 -14.06
CA PHE A 103 2.90 -1.70 -12.92
C PHE A 103 3.67 -2.67 -12.03
N ILE A 104 3.61 -2.43 -10.73
CA ILE A 104 4.18 -3.25 -9.67
C ILE A 104 3.07 -4.07 -9.04
N LYS A 105 3.24 -5.40 -9.04
CA LYS A 105 2.33 -6.36 -8.41
C LYS A 105 3.07 -7.29 -7.47
N ARG A 106 2.51 -7.55 -6.29
CA ARG A 106 2.97 -8.61 -5.41
C ARG A 106 2.49 -9.95 -5.97
N ILE A 107 3.40 -10.90 -6.10
CA ILE A 107 3.11 -12.22 -6.66
C ILE A 107 3.64 -13.32 -5.75
N ASP A 108 2.91 -14.43 -5.75
CA ASP A 108 3.36 -15.66 -5.11
C ASP A 108 4.28 -16.44 -6.04
N PHE A 109 5.13 -17.26 -5.42
CA PHE A 109 6.03 -18.15 -6.14
C PHE A 109 6.26 -19.44 -5.36
N THR A 110 6.61 -20.50 -6.09
CA THR A 110 7.06 -21.74 -5.47
C THR A 110 8.59 -21.72 -5.38
N PRO A 111 9.17 -21.78 -4.17
CA PRO A 111 10.61 -21.93 -4.03
C PRO A 111 11.03 -23.34 -4.48
N ALA A 112 11.89 -23.42 -5.49
CA ALA A 112 12.42 -24.69 -5.99
C ALA A 112 13.66 -25.15 -5.20
N SER A 113 14.46 -24.20 -4.71
CA SER A 113 15.62 -24.44 -3.84
C SER A 113 16.09 -23.12 -3.22
N GLN A 114 16.72 -23.19 -2.05
CA GLN A 114 17.36 -22.05 -1.37
C GLN A 114 18.80 -22.40 -1.03
N SER A 115 19.75 -21.56 -1.43
CA SER A 115 21.17 -21.75 -1.15
C SER A 115 21.85 -20.41 -0.87
N GLY A 116 22.56 -20.32 0.26
CA GLY A 116 23.30 -19.11 0.66
C GLY A 116 22.44 -17.85 0.59
N GLU A 117 22.79 -16.95 -0.33
CA GLU A 117 22.14 -15.64 -0.54
C GLU A 117 21.10 -15.64 -1.67
N THR A 118 20.84 -16.77 -2.32
CA THR A 118 19.95 -16.85 -3.49
C THR A 118 18.79 -17.81 -3.28
N ILE A 119 17.75 -17.61 -4.06
CA ILE A 119 16.59 -18.49 -4.17
C ILE A 119 16.31 -18.82 -5.63
N ARG A 120 15.87 -20.05 -5.89
CA ARG A 120 15.40 -20.45 -7.21
C ARG A 120 13.88 -20.41 -7.22
N VAL A 121 13.29 -19.61 -8.09
CA VAL A 121 11.85 -19.34 -8.12
C VAL A 121 11.19 -19.78 -9.43
N SER A 122 9.96 -20.23 -9.31
CA SER A 122 9.04 -20.42 -10.43
C SER A 122 7.66 -19.90 -10.03
N SER A 123 6.96 -19.28 -10.98
CA SER A 123 5.58 -18.83 -10.82
C SER A 123 4.93 -18.75 -12.20
N LYS A 124 3.62 -19.02 -12.27
CA LYS A 124 2.80 -18.84 -13.48
C LYS A 124 2.71 -17.37 -13.89
N ASP A 125 2.92 -16.45 -12.95
CA ASP A 125 2.78 -15.01 -13.16
C ASP A 125 4.08 -14.36 -13.67
N LEU A 126 5.17 -15.13 -13.75
CA LEU A 126 6.48 -14.71 -14.22
C LEU A 126 6.76 -15.15 -15.66
N ARG A 127 7.38 -14.27 -16.43
CA ARG A 127 7.84 -14.54 -17.79
C ARG A 127 9.11 -13.74 -18.13
N PRO A 128 9.83 -14.11 -19.20
CA PRO A 128 10.97 -13.33 -19.66
C PRO A 128 10.57 -11.86 -19.93
N GLY A 129 11.45 -10.94 -19.54
CA GLY A 129 11.21 -9.49 -19.67
C GLY A 129 10.52 -8.84 -18.47
N ASP A 130 10.02 -9.62 -17.51
CA ASP A 130 9.58 -9.07 -16.23
C ASP A 130 10.75 -8.52 -15.42
N GLU A 131 10.48 -7.52 -14.60
CA GLU A 131 11.44 -6.97 -13.67
C GLU A 131 11.09 -7.40 -12.24
N ILE A 132 12.05 -7.92 -11.48
CA ILE A 132 11.84 -8.25 -10.07
C ILE A 132 12.52 -7.21 -9.21
N LEU A 133 11.77 -6.56 -8.32
CA LEU A 133 12.33 -5.56 -7.43
C LEU A 133 13.26 -6.23 -6.41
N ILE A 134 14.41 -5.60 -6.17
CA ILE A 134 15.47 -6.06 -5.27
C ILE A 134 15.87 -5.02 -4.22
N ALA A 135 15.39 -3.78 -4.35
CA ALA A 135 15.63 -2.68 -3.41
C ALA A 135 14.40 -1.78 -3.30
N GLY A 136 14.28 -1.01 -2.22
CA GLY A 136 13.14 -0.14 -1.95
C GLY A 136 11.85 -0.88 -1.54
N LEU A 137 11.93 -2.19 -1.26
CA LEU A 137 10.76 -3.05 -1.05
C LEU A 137 9.86 -2.65 0.12
N GLY A 138 10.45 -2.05 1.17
CA GLY A 138 9.68 -1.53 2.31
C GLY A 138 8.75 -0.39 1.90
N PHE A 139 9.23 0.54 1.08
CA PHE A 139 8.40 1.62 0.53
C PHE A 139 7.33 1.06 -0.41
N VAL A 140 7.70 0.13 -1.30
CA VAL A 140 6.76 -0.53 -2.21
C VAL A 140 5.62 -1.19 -1.44
N ARG A 141 5.89 -1.84 -0.30
CA ARG A 141 4.85 -2.41 0.56
C ARG A 141 3.92 -1.37 1.17
N ILE A 142 4.45 -0.24 1.62
CA ILE A 142 3.62 0.85 2.14
C ILE A 142 2.75 1.43 1.03
N ALA A 143 3.31 1.62 -0.17
CA ALA A 143 2.59 2.11 -1.33
C ALA A 143 1.49 1.14 -1.77
N GLU A 144 1.75 -0.18 -1.78
CA GLU A 144 0.74 -1.20 -2.05
C GLU A 144 -0.42 -1.11 -1.06
N LEU A 145 -0.13 -1.07 0.24
CA LEU A 145 -1.16 -0.98 1.28
C LEU A 145 -1.99 0.30 1.16
N ALA A 146 -1.34 1.42 0.83
CA ALA A 146 -2.03 2.68 0.60
C ALA A 146 -2.88 2.64 -0.69
N ALA A 147 -2.42 1.94 -1.73
CA ALA A 147 -3.15 1.78 -2.98
C ALA A 147 -4.40 0.89 -2.81
N THR A 148 -4.28 -0.23 -2.10
CA THR A 148 -5.34 -1.24 -2.00
C THR A 148 -6.17 -1.15 -0.72
N GLY A 149 -5.99 -0.09 0.08
CA GLY A 149 -6.66 0.07 1.37
C GLY A 149 -6.26 -0.99 2.40
N GLY A 150 -5.10 -1.64 2.22
CA GLY A 150 -4.59 -2.67 3.11
C GLY A 150 -5.16 -4.07 2.87
N MET A 151 -6.09 -4.23 1.92
CA MET A 151 -6.50 -5.55 1.45
C MET A 151 -5.37 -6.08 0.57
N ALA A 152 -4.63 -7.07 1.09
CA ALA A 152 -3.78 -7.88 0.26
C ALA A 152 -4.69 -8.60 -0.73
N GLU A 153 -4.49 -8.37 -2.03
CA GLU A 153 -5.19 -9.10 -3.11
C GLU A 153 -4.89 -10.60 -2.97
N GLY A 154 -5.74 -11.26 -2.20
CA GLY A 154 -5.65 -12.66 -1.78
C GLY A 154 -7.05 -13.19 -1.50
N HIS A 155 -8.05 -12.69 -2.23
CA HIS A 155 -9.39 -13.25 -2.22
C HIS A 155 -9.35 -14.54 -3.05
N SER A 156 -9.15 -15.63 -2.32
CA SER A 156 -9.53 -16.98 -2.70
C SER A 156 -10.94 -16.96 -3.31
N HIS A 157 -11.02 -17.21 -4.61
CA HIS A 157 -12.20 -17.76 -5.26
C HIS A 157 -11.94 -19.22 -5.59
#